data_AF-A0AAD6Y4G0-F1
#
_entry.id   AF-A0AAD6Y4G0-F1
#
_cell.length_a   1.000
_cell.length_b   1.000
_cell.length_c   1.000
_cell.angle_alpha   90.00
_cell.angle_beta   90.00
_cell.angle_gamma   90.00
#
_symmetry.space_group_name_H-M   'P 1'
#
loop_
_entity.id
_entity.type
_entity.pdbx_description
1 polymer ?
#
loop_
_entity_poly.entity_id
_entity_poly.type
_entity_poly.pdbx_seq_one_letter_code
_entity_poly.pdbx_strand_id
1 'polypeptide(L)'
;MPRAGRPPATPRARRTYTPITPTKRAHIVMLRDDFKWSWRDIGKQPRLVKCDHSAIYRCYKTIQASGGDLYFNQRKGKGGRKPAISAEGIEEIEEALEDGRVTDGADVQRIMYPDVPPRTVRDNLHRAGLVGFIQRQKLPLLPRHIAAPLDRPRRVSTWSHD
;
A
#
# COMPACT_ATOMS: atom_id res chain seq x y z
N MET A 1 -19.99 40.14 -32.81
CA MET A 1 -20.71 38.86 -32.58
C MET A 1 -19.80 37.91 -31.82
N PRO A 2 -19.93 37.76 -30.49
CA PRO A 2 -19.10 36.83 -29.72
C PRO A 2 -19.54 35.38 -29.99
N ARG A 3 -18.56 34.49 -30.21
CA ARG A 3 -18.79 33.05 -30.43
C ARG A 3 -19.27 32.41 -29.12
N ALA A 4 -20.44 31.78 -29.15
CA ALA A 4 -20.96 31.00 -28.04
C ALA A 4 -19.93 29.96 -27.59
N GLY A 5 -19.55 30.02 -26.31
CA GLY A 5 -18.58 29.11 -25.70
C GLY A 5 -19.08 27.67 -25.76
N ARG A 6 -18.19 26.76 -26.17
CA ARG A 6 -18.48 25.32 -26.19
C ARG A 6 -18.75 24.86 -24.75
N PRO A 7 -19.84 24.13 -24.48
CA PRO A 7 -20.11 23.65 -23.12
C PRO A 7 -18.97 22.74 -22.62
N PRO A 8 -18.68 22.76 -21.31
CA PRO A 8 -17.65 21.91 -20.73
C PRO A 8 -17.97 20.44 -21.03
N ALA A 9 -16.99 19.71 -21.54
CA ALA A 9 -17.15 18.30 -21.86
C ALA A 9 -17.53 17.53 -20.58
N THR A 10 -18.69 16.87 -20.59
CA THR A 10 -19.09 15.97 -19.49
C THR A 10 -17.98 14.96 -19.25
N PRO A 11 -17.52 14.77 -17.99
CA PRO A 11 -16.49 13.80 -17.69
C PRO A 11 -16.97 12.41 -18.12
N ARG A 12 -16.26 11.81 -19.09
CA ARG A 12 -16.56 10.45 -19.54
C ARG A 12 -16.49 9.52 -18.33
N ALA A 13 -17.55 8.76 -18.08
CA ALA A 13 -17.56 7.72 -17.07
C ALA A 13 -16.31 6.83 -17.25
N ARG A 14 -15.51 6.70 -16.19
CA ARG A 14 -14.33 5.83 -16.22
C ARG A 14 -14.83 4.41 -16.43
N ARG A 15 -14.53 3.83 -17.60
CA ARG A 15 -14.84 2.42 -17.87
C ARG A 15 -14.16 1.56 -16.82
N THR A 16 -14.93 0.83 -16.02
CA THR A 16 -14.41 -0.14 -15.07
C THR A 16 -13.65 -1.21 -15.86
N TYR A 17 -12.33 -1.27 -15.68
CA TYR A 17 -11.52 -2.28 -16.34
C TYR A 17 -11.75 -3.62 -15.64
N THR A 18 -12.40 -4.56 -16.34
CA THR A 18 -12.51 -5.95 -15.89
C THR A 18 -11.35 -6.75 -16.50
N PRO A 19 -10.45 -7.32 -15.69
CA PRO A 19 -9.37 -8.16 -16.20
C PRO A 19 -9.93 -9.44 -16.84
N ILE A 20 -9.30 -9.89 -17.93
CA ILE A 20 -9.63 -11.17 -18.57
C ILE A 20 -9.12 -12.30 -17.67
N THR A 21 -10.05 -13.14 -17.19
CA THR A 21 -9.76 -14.27 -16.31
C THR A 21 -9.02 -15.40 -17.05
N PRO A 22 -8.24 -16.25 -16.36
CA PRO A 22 -7.55 -17.39 -16.97
C PRO A 22 -8.46 -18.29 -17.79
N THR A 23 -9.68 -18.55 -17.33
CA THR A 23 -10.67 -19.34 -18.07
C THR A 23 -11.04 -18.71 -19.41
N LYS A 24 -11.24 -17.39 -19.43
CA LYS A 24 -11.49 -16.66 -20.69
C LYS A 24 -10.28 -16.71 -21.61
N ARG A 25 -9.06 -16.66 -21.06
CA ARG A 25 -7.81 -16.79 -21.83
C ARG A 25 -7.71 -18.16 -22.48
N ALA A 26 -8.03 -19.23 -21.75
CA ALA A 26 -8.10 -20.58 -22.29
C ALA A 26 -9.09 -20.68 -23.47
N HIS A 27 -10.30 -20.14 -23.31
CA HIS A 27 -11.29 -20.12 -24.39
C HIS A 27 -10.82 -19.30 -25.60
N ILE A 28 -10.11 -18.18 -25.40
CA ILE A 28 -9.55 -17.40 -26.50
C ILE A 28 -8.53 -18.22 -27.29
N VAL A 29 -7.64 -18.95 -26.60
CA VAL A 29 -6.64 -19.82 -27.23
C VAL A 29 -7.34 -20.94 -28.00
N MET A 30 -8.22 -21.70 -27.32
CA MET A 30 -8.99 -22.80 -27.92
C MET A 30 -9.75 -22.34 -29.18
N LEU A 31 -10.55 -21.27 -29.09
CA LEU A 31 -11.33 -20.77 -30.22
C LEU A 31 -10.46 -20.25 -31.37
N ARG A 32 -9.25 -19.79 -31.06
CA ARG A 32 -8.34 -19.30 -32.09
C ARG A 32 -7.54 -20.42 -32.74
N ASP A 33 -7.02 -21.35 -31.96
CA ASP A 33 -6.03 -22.33 -32.41
C ASP A 33 -6.71 -23.59 -32.93
N ASP A 34 -7.76 -24.05 -32.27
CA ASP A 34 -8.48 -25.27 -32.66
C ASP A 34 -9.54 -24.96 -33.71
N PHE A 35 -10.34 -23.92 -33.46
CA PHE A 35 -11.49 -23.59 -34.31
C PHE A 35 -11.19 -22.54 -35.39
N LYS A 36 -10.03 -21.89 -35.35
CA LYS A 36 -9.61 -20.83 -36.29
C LYS A 36 -10.59 -19.66 -36.43
N TRP A 37 -11.32 -19.33 -35.37
CA TRP A 37 -12.31 -18.25 -35.41
C TRP A 37 -11.66 -16.87 -35.54
N SER A 38 -12.42 -15.93 -36.14
CA SER A 38 -12.03 -14.53 -36.20
C SER A 38 -12.13 -13.88 -34.83
N TRP A 39 -11.29 -12.87 -34.56
CA TRP A 39 -11.31 -12.13 -33.29
C TRP A 39 -12.66 -11.48 -33.00
N ARG A 40 -13.37 -11.05 -34.05
CA ARG A 40 -14.71 -10.47 -33.93
C ARG A 40 -15.71 -11.52 -33.47
N ASP A 41 -15.63 -12.73 -34.01
CA ASP A 41 -16.59 -13.79 -33.68
C ASP A 41 -16.35 -14.39 -32.30
N ILE A 42 -15.08 -14.49 -31.88
CA ILE A 42 -14.72 -14.83 -30.49
C ILE A 42 -15.31 -13.80 -29.51
N GLY A 43 -15.23 -12.51 -29.83
CA GLY A 43 -15.77 -11.44 -28.97
C GLY A 43 -17.28 -11.43 -28.84
N LYS A 44 -18.00 -11.90 -29.87
CA LYS A 44 -19.46 -12.03 -29.86
C LYS A 44 -19.95 -13.13 -28.92
N GLN A 45 -19.11 -14.10 -28.54
CA GLN A 45 -19.52 -15.22 -27.68
C GLN A 45 -19.82 -14.74 -26.25
N PRO A 46 -21.11 -14.62 -25.87
CA PRO A 46 -21.49 -13.93 -24.65
C PRO A 46 -21.22 -14.79 -23.40
N ARG A 47 -21.25 -16.11 -23.57
CA ARG A 47 -21.01 -17.09 -22.49
C ARG A 47 -19.53 -17.36 -22.23
N LEU A 48 -18.68 -17.21 -23.25
CA LEU A 48 -17.29 -17.65 -23.18
C LEU A 48 -16.32 -16.52 -22.88
N VAL A 49 -16.40 -15.41 -23.61
CA VAL A 49 -15.35 -14.37 -23.57
C VAL A 49 -15.94 -12.98 -23.32
N LYS A 50 -17.04 -12.60 -24.00
CA LYS A 50 -17.70 -11.27 -23.92
C LYS A 50 -16.70 -10.14 -23.63
N CYS A 51 -15.80 -9.90 -24.58
CA CYS A 51 -14.78 -8.85 -24.53
C CYS A 51 -14.65 -8.20 -25.90
N ASP A 52 -14.16 -6.98 -25.95
CA ASP A 52 -13.85 -6.34 -27.22
C ASP A 52 -12.75 -7.10 -27.98
N HIS A 53 -12.89 -7.19 -29.30
CA HIS A 53 -11.97 -7.90 -30.19
C HIS A 53 -10.53 -7.40 -30.07
N SER A 54 -10.32 -6.10 -29.84
CA SER A 54 -8.99 -5.53 -29.60
C SER A 54 -8.36 -6.05 -28.30
N ALA A 55 -9.17 -6.22 -27.24
CA ALA A 55 -8.71 -6.77 -25.97
C ALA A 55 -8.35 -8.26 -26.12
N ILE A 56 -9.15 -9.01 -26.88
CA ILE A 56 -8.92 -10.42 -27.19
C ILE A 56 -7.60 -10.60 -27.94
N TYR A 57 -7.38 -9.84 -29.01
CA TYR A 57 -6.14 -9.89 -29.79
C TYR A 57 -4.91 -9.60 -28.94
N ARG A 58 -4.93 -8.53 -28.14
CA ARG A 58 -3.82 -8.20 -27.23
C ARG A 58 -3.56 -9.32 -26.23
N CYS A 59 -4.62 -9.86 -25.65
CA CYS A 59 -4.53 -10.95 -24.68
C CYS A 59 -3.87 -12.19 -25.30
N TYR A 60 -4.33 -12.60 -26.49
CA TYR A 60 -3.76 -13.73 -27.21
C TYR A 60 -2.27 -13.51 -27.52
N LYS A 61 -1.91 -12.32 -28.02
CA LYS A 61 -0.50 -11.97 -28.29
C LYS A 61 0.35 -12.05 -27.02
N THR A 62 -0.18 -11.61 -25.86
CA THR A 62 0.55 -11.71 -24.59
C THR A 62 0.72 -13.16 -24.14
N ILE A 63 -0.29 -14.02 -24.29
CA ILE A 63 -0.20 -15.45 -23.99
C ILE A 63 0.91 -16.10 -24.82
N GLN A 64 0.96 -15.80 -26.12
CA GLN A 64 2.00 -16.32 -27.01
C GLN A 64 3.39 -15.82 -26.58
N ALA A 65 3.53 -14.54 -26.23
CA ALA A 65 4.78 -13.97 -25.73
C ALA A 65 5.22 -14.55 -24.37
N SER A 66 4.29 -14.99 -23.53
CA SER A 66 4.57 -15.64 -22.25
C SER A 66 4.75 -17.17 -22.37
N GLY A 67 4.90 -17.71 -23.58
CA GLY A 67 5.11 -19.15 -23.79
C GLY A 67 3.88 -20.01 -23.51
N GLY A 68 2.68 -19.44 -23.65
CA GLY A 68 1.42 -20.15 -23.41
C GLY A 68 0.91 -20.07 -21.96
N ASP A 69 1.61 -19.37 -21.06
CA ASP A 69 1.11 -19.15 -19.70
C ASP A 69 -0.25 -18.42 -19.75
N LEU A 70 -1.30 -19.02 -19.18
CA LEU A 70 -2.63 -18.42 -19.06
C LEU A 70 -2.79 -17.61 -17.78
N TYR A 71 -1.92 -17.83 -16.79
CA TYR A 71 -1.94 -17.20 -15.47
C TYR A 71 -1.00 -16.01 -15.36
N PHE A 72 -0.38 -15.59 -16.46
CA PHE A 72 0.51 -14.43 -16.45
C PHE A 72 -0.22 -13.23 -15.81
N ASN A 73 0.31 -12.81 -14.67
CA ASN A 73 -0.21 -11.66 -13.97
C ASN A 73 0.30 -10.42 -14.70
N GLN A 74 -0.56 -9.74 -15.44
CA GLN A 74 -0.27 -8.42 -16.04
C GLN A 74 0.13 -7.35 -15.00
N ARG A 75 0.02 -7.69 -13.70
CA ARG A 75 0.43 -6.86 -12.57
C ARG A 75 1.84 -7.17 -12.05
N LYS A 76 2.50 -8.25 -12.47
CA LYS A 76 3.92 -8.49 -12.16
C LYS A 76 4.72 -7.35 -12.79
N GLY A 77 5.09 -6.34 -12.00
CA GLY A 77 5.89 -5.21 -12.47
C GLY A 77 5.18 -3.85 -12.51
N LYS A 78 3.92 -3.73 -12.10
CA LYS A 78 3.42 -2.40 -11.70
C LYS A 78 4.05 -2.09 -10.34
N GLY A 79 5.23 -1.46 -10.39
CA GLY A 79 5.87 -0.90 -9.20
C GLY A 79 4.83 -0.12 -8.41
N GLY A 80 4.63 -0.49 -7.15
CA GLY A 80 3.75 0.25 -6.27
C GLY A 80 4.22 1.70 -6.16
N ARG A 81 3.38 2.55 -5.54
CA ARG A 81 3.85 3.86 -5.10
C ARG A 81 5.10 3.64 -4.25
N LYS A 82 6.17 4.40 -4.52
CA LYS A 82 7.38 4.36 -3.70
C LYS A 82 7.00 4.58 -2.23
N PRO A 83 7.61 3.84 -1.29
CA PRO A 83 7.33 4.04 0.13
C PRO A 83 7.65 5.50 0.52
N ALA A 84 6.96 6.01 1.55
CA ALA A 84 7.16 7.37 2.02
C ALA A 84 8.54 7.58 2.68
N ILE A 85 9.10 6.50 3.23
CA ILE A 85 10.46 6.43 3.78
C ILE A 85 11.22 5.39 2.94
N SER A 86 12.39 5.76 2.43
CA SER A 86 13.26 4.85 1.68
C SER A 86 13.95 3.84 2.61
N ALA A 87 14.63 2.83 2.04
CA ALA A 87 15.43 1.91 2.85
C ALA A 87 16.58 2.65 3.58
N GLU A 88 17.32 3.50 2.85
CA GLU A 88 18.35 4.38 3.41
C GLU A 88 17.80 5.27 4.53
N GLY A 89 16.57 5.78 4.37
CA GLY A 89 15.92 6.57 5.39
C GLY A 89 15.56 5.80 6.66
N ILE A 90 15.38 4.47 6.57
CA ILE A 90 15.19 3.60 7.72
C ILE A 90 16.51 3.35 8.45
N GLU A 91 17.61 3.16 7.71
CA GLU A 91 18.96 3.04 8.27
C GLU A 91 19.34 4.31 9.06
N GLU A 92 19.06 5.48 8.50
CA GLU A 92 19.29 6.76 9.21
C GLU A 92 18.46 6.88 10.50
N ILE A 93 17.23 6.36 10.51
CA ILE A 93 16.40 6.35 11.71
C ILE A 93 16.97 5.39 12.77
N GLU A 94 17.49 4.23 12.35
CA GLU A 94 18.13 3.27 13.23
C GLU A 94 19.36 3.88 13.92
N GLU A 95 20.25 4.51 13.15
CA GLU A 95 21.39 5.25 13.70
C GLU A 95 20.95 6.38 14.66
N ALA A 96 19.92 7.14 14.30
CA ALA A 96 19.41 8.21 15.15
C ALA A 96 18.79 7.70 16.47
N LEU A 97 18.23 6.49 16.47
CA LEU A 97 17.73 5.80 17.67
C LEU A 97 18.89 5.31 18.54
N GLU A 98 19.94 4.75 17.93
CA GLU A 98 21.14 4.28 18.64
C GLU A 98 21.91 5.43 19.29
N ASP A 99 22.05 6.55 18.58
CA ASP A 99 22.66 7.79 19.09
C ASP A 99 21.82 8.49 20.16
N GLY A 100 20.54 8.11 20.29
CA GLY A 100 19.57 8.78 21.15
C GLY A 100 19.14 10.17 20.67
N ARG A 101 19.37 10.51 19.39
CA ARG A 101 18.88 11.75 18.75
C ARG A 101 17.36 11.77 18.66
N VAL A 102 16.75 10.60 18.51
CA VAL A 102 15.30 10.39 18.54
C VAL A 102 14.96 9.29 19.54
N THR A 103 13.82 9.39 20.23
CA THR A 103 13.45 8.41 21.28
C THR A 103 12.44 7.38 20.79
N ASP A 104 11.50 7.81 19.96
CA ASP A 104 10.38 7.01 19.50
C ASP A 104 9.93 7.40 18.09
N GLY A 105 8.92 6.69 17.57
CA GLY A 105 8.37 6.99 16.25
C GLY A 105 7.70 8.37 16.14
N ALA A 106 7.31 9.00 17.26
CA ALA A 106 6.76 10.35 17.25
C ALA A 106 7.87 11.39 17.09
N ASP A 107 9.01 11.19 17.75
CA ASP A 107 10.22 11.99 17.52
C ASP A 107 10.73 11.84 16.09
N VAL A 108 10.75 10.62 15.54
CA VAL A 108 11.11 10.38 14.14
C VAL A 108 10.22 11.18 13.19
N GLN A 109 8.90 11.18 13.42
CA GLN A 109 7.98 11.97 12.60
C GLN A 109 8.24 13.46 12.76
N ARG A 110 8.39 13.96 13.98
CA ARG A 110 8.53 15.39 14.25
C ARG A 110 9.86 15.97 13.76
N ILE A 111 10.95 15.21 13.90
CA ILE A 111 12.32 15.68 13.68
C ILE A 111 12.80 15.35 12.26
N MET A 112 12.59 14.12 11.79
CA MET A 112 13.17 13.65 10.52
C MET A 112 12.18 13.69 9.36
N TYR A 113 10.90 13.37 9.61
CA TYR A 113 9.89 13.22 8.55
C TYR A 113 8.58 13.98 8.84
N PRO A 114 8.60 15.33 8.97
CA PRO A 114 7.44 16.13 9.38
C PRO A 114 6.26 16.03 8.41
N ASP A 115 6.54 15.84 7.12
CA ASP A 115 5.53 15.74 6.07
C ASP A 115 4.91 14.34 5.96
N VAL A 116 5.47 13.33 6.64
CA VAL A 116 4.98 11.95 6.60
C VAL A 116 3.96 11.75 7.72
N PRO A 117 2.76 11.24 7.41
CA PRO A 117 1.75 10.98 8.44
C PRO A 117 2.29 10.04 9.55
N PRO A 118 2.00 10.30 10.83
CA PRO A 118 2.51 9.48 11.95
C PRO A 118 2.20 7.98 11.80
N ARG A 119 1.04 7.65 11.25
CA ARG A 119 0.66 6.27 10.94
C ARG A 119 1.60 5.61 9.94
N THR A 120 2.01 6.35 8.90
CA THR A 120 2.93 5.84 7.89
C THR A 120 4.34 5.66 8.46
N VAL A 121 4.80 6.56 9.31
CA VAL A 121 6.08 6.38 10.04
C VAL A 121 6.03 5.10 10.87
N ARG A 122 5.00 4.95 11.70
CA ARG A 122 4.79 3.74 12.52
C ARG A 122 4.76 2.45 11.69
N ASP A 123 4.03 2.43 10.58
CA ASP A 123 3.92 1.24 9.72
C ASP A 123 5.27 0.89 9.07
N ASN A 124 6.08 1.89 8.67
CA ASN A 124 7.41 1.65 8.12
C ASN A 124 8.39 1.14 9.18
N LEU A 125 8.42 1.76 10.37
CA LEU A 125 9.23 1.29 11.50
C LEU A 125 8.88 -0.14 11.89
N HIS A 126 7.58 -0.46 11.96
CA HIS A 126 7.13 -1.82 12.26
C HIS A 126 7.55 -2.83 11.19
N ARG A 127 7.53 -2.45 9.90
CA ARG A 127 8.01 -3.31 8.81
C ARG A 127 9.52 -3.51 8.86
N ALA A 128 10.26 -2.52 9.32
CA ALA A 128 11.69 -2.59 9.55
C ALA A 128 12.08 -3.36 10.83
N GLY A 129 11.10 -3.80 11.64
CA GLY A 129 11.37 -4.47 12.91
C GLY A 129 11.65 -3.52 14.08
N LEU A 130 11.59 -2.21 13.86
CA LEU A 130 11.76 -1.16 14.86
C LEU A 130 10.44 -0.93 15.62
N VAL A 131 9.93 -1.99 16.27
CA VAL A 131 8.70 -1.92 17.05
C VAL A 131 9.03 -1.34 18.43
N GLY A 132 8.63 -0.07 18.65
CA GLY A 132 8.79 0.64 19.93
C GLY A 132 8.44 -0.25 21.13
N PHE A 133 9.23 -0.33 22.19
CA PHE A 133 9.99 0.70 22.89
C PHE A 133 11.46 0.28 22.98
N ILE A 134 12.41 1.22 22.92
CA ILE A 134 13.77 0.94 23.41
C ILE A 134 13.58 0.49 24.86
N GLN A 135 13.87 -0.78 25.17
CA GLN A 135 13.95 -1.25 26.54
C GLN A 135 15.12 -0.53 27.19
N ARG A 136 14.87 0.67 27.73
CA ARG A 136 15.87 1.34 28.57
C ARG A 136 16.10 0.41 29.75
N GLN A 137 17.35 0.03 29.96
CA GLN A 137 17.72 -0.61 31.22
C GLN A 137 17.24 0.31 32.35
N LYS A 138 16.38 -0.24 33.20
CA LYS A 138 15.91 0.48 34.38
C LYS A 138 17.15 0.81 35.21
N LEU A 139 17.38 2.08 35.49
CA LEU A 139 18.49 2.48 36.35
C LEU A 139 18.42 1.67 37.66
N PRO A 140 19.56 1.16 38.16
CA PRO A 140 19.56 0.40 39.40
C PRO A 140 18.96 1.24 40.52
N LEU A 141 18.07 0.64 41.30
CA LEU A 141 17.47 1.28 42.46
C LEU A 141 18.58 1.57 43.48
N LEU A 142 18.97 2.84 43.59
CA LEU A 142 19.88 3.27 44.65
C LEU A 142 19.22 3.13 46.02
N PRO A 143 19.96 2.85 47.10
CA PRO A 143 19.42 2.72 48.46
C PRO A 143 18.56 3.92 48.90
N ARG A 144 18.90 5.13 48.44
CA ARG A 144 18.12 6.36 48.69
C ARG A 144 16.69 6.34 48.11
N HIS A 145 16.44 5.57 47.06
CA HIS A 145 15.10 5.39 46.48
C HIS A 145 14.26 4.37 47.26
N ILE A 146 14.92 3.48 48.02
CA ILE A 146 14.30 2.47 48.87
C ILE A 146 14.02 3.05 50.26
N ALA A 147 14.89 3.94 50.73
CA ALA A 147 14.82 4.56 52.06
C ALA A 147 13.84 5.72 52.19
N ALA A 148 13.20 6.18 51.10
CA ALA A 148 12.17 7.21 51.20
C ALA A 148 10.95 6.62 51.95
N PRO A 149 10.66 7.04 53.18
CA PRO A 149 9.47 6.60 53.87
C PRO A 149 8.26 7.04 53.05
N LEU A 150 7.25 6.18 52.93
CA LEU A 150 5.95 6.49 52.33
C LEU A 150 5.14 7.50 53.16
N ASP A 151 5.80 8.47 53.78
CA ASP A 151 5.19 9.52 54.59
C ASP A 151 4.76 10.70 53.72
N ARG A 152 4.30 10.40 52.50
CA ARG A 152 3.50 11.36 51.74
C ARG A 152 2.06 11.15 52.20
N PRO A 153 1.42 12.16 52.83
CA PRO A 153 0.00 12.05 53.13
C PRO A 153 -0.72 11.75 51.82
N ARG A 154 -1.48 10.64 51.80
CA ARG A 154 -2.42 10.37 50.71
C ARG A 154 -3.28 11.62 50.57
N ARG A 155 -3.12 12.37 49.48
CA ARG A 155 -4.10 13.38 49.09
C ARG A 155 -5.39 12.62 48.80
N VAL A 156 -6.26 12.52 49.80
CA VAL A 156 -7.65 12.17 49.60
C VAL A 156 -8.23 13.37 48.88
N SER A 157 -8.38 13.28 47.56
CA SER A 157 -9.12 14.30 46.81
C SER A 157 -10.58 14.18 47.22
N THR A 158 -11.03 15.01 48.13
CA THR A 158 -12.46 15.24 48.36
C THR A 158 -12.97 15.98 47.12
N TRP A 159 -13.62 15.25 46.23
CA TRP A 159 -14.43 15.83 45.17
C TRP A 159 -15.67 16.43 45.84
N SER A 160 -15.68 17.74 46.07
CA SER A 160 -16.89 18.46 46.41
C SER A 160 -17.77 18.53 45.16
N HIS A 161 -18.96 17.95 45.24
CA HIS A 161 -20.05 18.23 44.31
C HIS A 161 -20.85 19.40 44.89
N ASP A 162 -20.57 20.60 44.39
CA ASP A 162 -21.51 21.72 44.40
C ASP A 162 -22.12 21.86 43.00
#